data_AF-A0A8T7J5S2-F1
#
_entry.id   AF-A0A8T7J5S2-F1
#
_cell.length_a   1.000
_cell.length_b   1.000
_cell.length_c   1.000
_cell.angle_alpha   90.00
_cell.angle_beta   90.00
_cell.angle_gamma   90.00
#
_symmetry.space_group_name_H-M   'P 1'
#
loop_
_entity.id
_entity.type
_entity.pdbx_description
1 polymer ?
#
loop_
_entity_poly.entity_id
_entity_poly.type
_entity_poly.pdbx_seq_one_letter_code
_entity_poly.pdbx_strand_id
1 'polypeptide(L)'
;MMKTTLTLIMLVGISVSSFAGTGQLTGEQTSGLNKICYYNGASGSFSKTVSNVSLCPLSADDGKGFGGASSNTGFLSGQTTSGLNKTCYYNSPRGTFTKTVGSAQLCPQSAKQ
;
A
#
# COMPACT_ATOMS: atom_id res chain seq x y z
N MET A 1 59.50 5.86 -6.83
CA MET A 1 58.79 6.82 -7.70
C MET A 1 57.33 6.37 -7.81
N MET A 2 56.47 6.97 -7.01
CA MET A 2 55.06 6.61 -6.84
C MET A 2 54.24 7.33 -7.93
N LYS A 3 53.73 6.58 -8.91
CA LYS A 3 52.84 7.11 -9.94
C LYS A 3 51.42 7.13 -9.38
N THR A 4 51.04 8.24 -8.76
CA THR A 4 49.70 8.49 -8.24
C THR A 4 48.75 8.71 -9.42
N THR A 5 48.23 7.62 -9.98
CA THR A 5 47.15 7.68 -10.98
C THR A 5 45.89 8.17 -10.30
N LEU A 6 45.53 9.42 -10.59
CA LEU A 6 44.34 10.11 -10.16
C LEU A 6 43.10 9.43 -10.78
N THR A 7 42.49 8.48 -10.07
CA THR A 7 41.24 7.84 -10.49
C THR A 7 40.10 8.84 -10.33
N LEU A 8 39.66 9.41 -11.45
CA LEU A 8 38.47 10.25 -11.58
C LEU A 8 37.24 9.45 -11.10
N ILE A 9 36.69 9.80 -9.94
CA ILE A 9 35.43 9.23 -9.44
C ILE A 9 34.31 9.78 -10.34
N MET A 10 33.95 9.02 -11.37
CA MET A 10 32.75 9.26 -12.17
C MET A 10 31.55 8.93 -11.29
N LEU A 11 30.94 9.95 -10.68
CA LEU A 11 29.68 9.85 -9.95
C LEU A 11 28.56 9.64 -10.97
N VAL A 12 28.41 8.41 -11.46
CA VAL A 12 27.25 8.01 -12.27
C VAL A 12 26.04 8.06 -11.35
N GLY A 13 25.25 9.13 -11.50
CA GLY A 13 23.97 9.26 -10.82
C GLY A 13 23.02 8.18 -11.32
N ILE A 14 22.88 7.10 -10.54
CA ILE A 14 21.90 6.05 -10.79
C ILE A 14 20.53 6.66 -10.45
N SER A 15 19.85 7.20 -11.45
CA SER A 15 18.45 7.62 -11.34
C SER A 15 17.59 6.36 -11.20
N VAL A 16 17.29 5.98 -9.96
CA VAL A 16 16.32 4.92 -9.66
C VAL A 16 14.92 5.42 -9.99
N SER A 17 14.42 5.05 -11.15
CA SER A 17 13.02 5.28 -11.53
C SER A 17 12.12 4.43 -10.63
N SER A 18 11.43 5.08 -9.69
CA SER A 18 10.43 4.44 -8.83
C SER A 18 9.15 4.19 -9.64
N PHE A 19 9.02 2.99 -10.20
CA PHE A 19 7.75 2.54 -10.73
C PHE A 19 6.87 2.11 -9.56
N ALA A 20 5.69 2.71 -9.42
CA ALA A 20 4.71 2.25 -8.45
C ALA A 20 4.09 0.95 -8.99
N GLY A 21 3.91 -0.05 -8.13
CA GLY A 21 3.41 -1.37 -8.52
C GLY A 21 1.91 -1.31 -8.80
N THR A 22 1.53 -1.03 -10.05
CA THR A 22 0.13 -1.06 -10.47
C THR A 22 -0.31 -2.50 -10.71
N GLY A 23 -1.42 -2.91 -10.09
CA GLY A 23 -2.10 -4.17 -10.36
C GLY A 23 -3.46 -3.98 -11.03
N GLN A 24 -3.85 -4.99 -11.80
CA GLN A 24 -5.12 -5.04 -12.53
C GLN A 24 -6.16 -5.82 -11.74
N LEU A 25 -7.40 -5.36 -11.78
CA LEU A 25 -8.53 -6.02 -11.11
C LEU A 25 -8.72 -7.43 -11.68
N THR A 26 -8.72 -8.44 -10.80
CA THR A 26 -8.91 -9.85 -11.15
C THR A 26 -10.22 -10.40 -10.62
N GLY A 27 -10.80 -9.79 -9.59
CA GLY A 27 -12.07 -10.21 -9.04
C GLY A 27 -12.58 -9.28 -7.95
N GLU A 28 -13.84 -9.47 -7.57
CA GLU A 28 -14.47 -8.73 -6.49
C GLU A 28 -15.27 -9.68 -5.60
N GLN A 29 -15.36 -9.38 -4.31
CA GLN A 29 -16.21 -10.10 -3.37
C GLN A 29 -16.93 -9.10 -2.47
N THR A 30 -18.26 -9.11 -2.52
CA THR A 30 -19.08 -8.31 -1.62
C THR A 30 -19.22 -9.00 -0.26
N SER A 31 -19.02 -8.23 0.81
CA SER A 31 -19.25 -8.64 2.19
C SER A 31 -20.03 -7.54 2.93
N GLY A 32 -21.35 -7.70 2.96
CA GLY A 32 -22.27 -6.72 3.55
C GLY A 32 -22.23 -5.37 2.84
N LEU A 33 -21.85 -4.32 3.57
CA LEU A 33 -21.71 -2.95 3.05
C LEU A 33 -20.34 -2.67 2.39
N ASN A 34 -19.44 -3.65 2.41
CA ASN A 34 -18.11 -3.54 1.85
C ASN A 34 -17.95 -4.44 0.63
N LYS A 35 -17.05 -4.06 -0.27
CA LYS A 35 -16.62 -4.86 -1.41
C LYS A 35 -15.10 -4.97 -1.40
N ILE A 36 -14.61 -6.19 -1.50
CA ILE A 36 -13.18 -6.51 -1.56
C ILE A 36 -12.82 -6.67 -3.04
N CYS A 37 -11.92 -5.82 -3.51
CA CYS A 37 -11.40 -5.80 -4.86
C CYS A 37 -10.04 -6.50 -4.87
N TYR A 38 -9.90 -7.57 -5.64
CA TYR A 38 -8.66 -8.32 -5.78
C TYR A 38 -7.92 -7.87 -7.03
N TYR A 39 -6.62 -7.63 -6.88
CA TYR A 39 -5.73 -7.14 -7.93
C TYR A 39 -4.54 -8.08 -8.09
N ASN A 40 -4.04 -8.18 -9.32
CA ASN A 40 -2.76 -8.82 -9.62
C ASN A 40 -1.82 -7.79 -10.24
N GLY A 41 -0.72 -7.51 -9.55
CA GLY A 41 0.33 -6.60 -10.02
C GLY A 41 1.68 -7.28 -10.13
N ALA A 42 2.68 -6.54 -10.62
CA ALA A 42 4.04 -7.05 -10.83
C ALA A 42 4.73 -7.57 -9.55
N SER A 43 4.28 -7.10 -8.39
CA SER A 43 4.75 -7.49 -7.05
C SER A 43 3.95 -8.64 -6.44
N GLY A 44 2.88 -9.10 -7.09
CA GLY A 44 1.98 -10.14 -6.63
C GLY A 44 0.51 -9.71 -6.51
N SER A 45 -0.31 -10.59 -5.93
CA SER A 45 -1.73 -10.33 -5.69
C SER A 45 -1.95 -9.51 -4.42
N PHE A 46 -2.84 -8.53 -4.47
CA PHE A 46 -3.24 -7.71 -3.31
C PHE A 46 -4.73 -7.38 -3.37
N SER A 47 -5.28 -6.79 -2.31
CA SER A 47 -6.69 -6.41 -2.26
C SER A 47 -6.90 -5.01 -1.69
N LYS A 48 -7.98 -4.36 -2.15
CA LYS A 48 -8.49 -3.09 -1.59
C LYS A 48 -9.95 -3.25 -1.22
N THR A 49 -10.35 -2.62 -0.13
CA THR A 49 -11.76 -2.59 0.29
C THR A 49 -12.38 -1.27 -0.09
N VAL A 50 -13.51 -1.32 -0.80
CA VAL A 50 -14.34 -0.18 -1.17
C VAL A 50 -15.75 -0.34 -0.60
N SER A 51 -16.56 0.69 -0.70
CA SER A 51 -17.99 0.59 -0.37
C SER A 51 -18.69 -0.34 -1.37
N ASN A 52 -19.68 -1.12 -0.92
CA ASN A 52 -20.39 -2.06 -1.80
C ASN A 52 -21.17 -1.38 -2.94
N VAL A 53 -21.54 -0.11 -2.76
CA VAL A 53 -22.16 0.70 -3.82
C VAL A 53 -21.15 1.31 -4.80
N SER A 54 -19.85 1.20 -4.49
CA SER A 54 -18.77 1.67 -5.35
C SER A 54 -18.26 0.53 -6.24
N LEU A 55 -17.88 0.87 -7.46
CA LEU A 55 -17.18 -0.05 -8.37
C LEU A 55 -15.73 -0.21 -7.92
N CYS A 56 -15.14 -1.39 -8.08
CA CYS A 56 -13.71 -1.51 -7.91
C CYS A 56 -12.99 -0.78 -9.06
N PRO A 57 -11.94 -0.01 -8.75
CA PRO A 57 -11.03 0.48 -9.77
C PRO A 57 -10.52 -0.66 -10.64
N LEU A 58 -10.39 -0.44 -11.95
CA LEU A 58 -9.80 -1.43 -12.86
C LEU A 58 -8.29 -1.62 -12.61
N SER A 59 -7.64 -0.61 -12.06
CA SER A 59 -6.23 -0.62 -11.68
C SER A 59 -6.04 0.01 -10.31
N ALA A 60 -5.12 -0.53 -9.52
CA ALA A 60 -4.78 0.01 -8.21
C ALA A 60 -3.29 -0.10 -7.94
N ASP A 61 -2.76 0.82 -7.14
CA ASP A 61 -1.40 0.72 -6.61
C ASP A 61 -1.37 -0.24 -5.40
N ASP A 62 -0.40 -1.14 -5.40
CA ASP A 62 -0.16 -2.13 -4.35
C ASP A 62 0.43 -1.52 -3.05
N GLY A 63 0.82 -0.24 -3.08
CA GLY A 63 1.39 0.49 -1.94
C GLY A 63 2.78 0.02 -1.51
N LYS A 64 3.38 -0.92 -2.26
CA LYS A 64 4.67 -1.53 -1.95
C LYS A 64 5.73 -0.86 -2.83
N GLY A 65 6.37 0.18 -2.30
CA GLY A 65 7.56 0.71 -2.96
C GLY A 65 8.64 -0.37 -3.11
N PHE A 66 9.44 -0.34 -4.19
CA PHE A 66 10.56 -1.27 -4.35
C PHE A 66 11.64 -0.99 -3.31
N GLY A 67 11.74 -1.91 -2.35
CA GLY A 67 12.68 -1.91 -1.25
C GLY A 67 12.08 -2.77 -0.15
N GLY A 68 12.57 -4.00 0.00
CA GLY A 68 12.09 -5.02 0.96
C GLY A 68 12.13 -4.62 2.45
N ALA A 69 12.26 -3.34 2.76
CA ALA A 69 12.24 -2.78 4.11
C ALA A 69 11.55 -1.41 4.19
N SER A 70 10.92 -0.87 3.13
CA SER A 70 10.03 0.28 3.30
C SER A 70 8.69 -0.22 3.81
N SER A 71 8.70 -0.63 5.07
CA SER A 71 7.52 -0.76 5.91
C SER A 71 6.72 0.52 5.78
N ASN A 72 5.77 0.56 4.84
CA ASN A 72 4.82 1.64 4.71
C ASN A 72 3.80 1.49 5.84
N THR A 73 4.33 1.66 7.06
CA THR A 73 3.60 1.56 8.29
C THR A 73 2.85 2.87 8.43
N GLY A 74 1.53 2.79 8.35
CA GLY A 74 0.67 3.89 8.72
C GLY A 74 0.31 3.79 10.20
N PHE A 75 0.18 4.95 10.84
CA PHE A 75 -0.28 5.08 12.21
C PHE A 75 -1.76 5.42 12.24
N LEU A 76 -2.49 4.83 13.19
CA LEU A 76 -3.94 5.02 13.30
C LEU A 76 -4.26 6.51 13.48
N SER A 77 -4.97 7.08 12.52
CA SER A 77 -5.38 8.48 12.50
C SER A 77 -6.87 8.65 12.82
N GLY A 78 -7.67 7.59 12.70
CA GLY A 78 -9.09 7.63 12.97
C GLY A 78 -9.75 6.27 12.77
N GLN A 79 -10.98 6.13 13.23
CA GLN A 79 -11.76 4.92 13.00
C GLN A 79 -13.25 5.23 12.91
N THR A 80 -13.96 4.52 12.05
CA THR A 80 -15.41 4.60 11.91
C THR A 80 -16.00 3.21 12.06
N THR A 81 -16.99 3.07 12.93
CA THR A 81 -17.73 1.80 13.08
C THR A 81 -19.01 1.89 12.24
N SER A 82 -19.24 0.89 11.39
CA SER A 82 -20.45 0.74 10.59
C SER A 82 -20.97 -0.69 10.74
N GLY A 83 -22.10 -0.84 11.45
CA GLY A 83 -22.68 -2.14 11.77
C GLY A 83 -21.71 -3.03 12.54
N LEU A 84 -21.42 -4.21 11.98
CA LEU A 84 -20.50 -5.18 12.57
C LEU A 84 -19.02 -4.95 12.20
N ASN A 85 -18.72 -3.94 11.39
CA ASN A 85 -17.37 -3.66 10.89
C ASN A 85 -16.85 -2.32 11.41
N LYS A 86 -15.54 -2.22 11.58
CA LYS A 86 -14.83 -1.00 11.94
C LYS A 86 -13.73 -0.72 10.92
N THR A 87 -13.81 0.42 10.27
CA THR A 87 -12.80 0.91 9.33
C THR A 87 -11.78 1.75 10.09
N CYS A 88 -10.53 1.31 10.09
CA CYS A 88 -9.40 1.97 10.71
C CYS A 88 -8.64 2.75 9.65
N TYR A 89 -8.49 4.06 9.81
CA TYR A 89 -7.75 4.95 8.92
C TYR A 89 -6.33 5.13 9.43
N TYR A 90 -5.35 4.94 8.57
CA TYR A 90 -3.93 5.05 8.89
C TYR A 90 -3.29 6.13 8.04
N ASN A 91 -2.49 6.98 8.66
CA ASN A 91 -1.66 7.96 7.97
C ASN A 91 -0.24 7.42 7.85
N SER A 92 0.29 7.36 6.63
CA SER A 92 1.64 6.90 6.35
C SER A 92 2.42 7.94 5.54
N PRO A 93 3.76 7.82 5.46
CA PRO A 93 4.58 8.69 4.64
C PRO A 93 4.19 8.73 3.15
N ARG A 94 3.36 7.77 2.68
CA ARG A 94 2.90 7.67 1.29
C ARG A 94 1.42 7.98 1.12
N GLY A 95 0.75 8.44 2.18
CA GLY A 95 -0.66 8.83 2.18
C GLY A 95 -1.50 8.02 3.16
N THR A 96 -2.81 8.19 3.08
CA THR A 96 -3.75 7.51 3.97
C THR A 96 -4.26 6.21 3.38
N PHE A 97 -4.37 5.16 4.20
CA PHE A 97 -4.99 3.89 3.82
C PHE A 97 -5.88 3.34 4.93
N THR A 98 -6.71 2.34 4.62
CA THR A 98 -7.65 1.77 5.59
C THR A 98 -7.46 0.27 5.78
N LYS A 99 -7.77 -0.22 6.99
CA LYS A 99 -7.98 -1.65 7.26
C LYS A 99 -9.32 -1.83 7.97
N THR A 100 -10.03 -2.89 7.63
CA THR A 100 -11.31 -3.22 8.27
C THR A 100 -11.09 -4.31 9.30
N VAL A 101 -11.55 -4.10 10.52
CA VAL A 101 -11.58 -5.08 11.61
C VAL A 101 -13.02 -5.28 12.06
N GLY A 102 -13.28 -6.31 12.87
CA GLY A 102 -14.60 -6.47 13.51
C GLY A 102 -14.92 -5.29 14.42
N SER A 103 -16.20 -4.93 14.55
CA SER A 103 -16.68 -3.83 15.40
C SER A 103 -16.22 -3.95 16.86
N ALA A 104 -16.15 -5.17 17.39
CA ALA A 104 -15.64 -5.48 18.72
C ALA A 104 -14.10 -5.45 18.82
N GLN A 105 -13.39 -5.47 17.70
CA GLN A 105 -11.93 -5.45 17.67
C GLN A 105 -11.42 -4.01 17.69
N LEU A 106 -10.30 -3.79 18.38
CA LEU A 106 -9.60 -2.52 18.36
C LEU A 106 -8.83 -2.39 17.05
N CYS A 107 -8.79 -1.18 16.51
CA CYS A 107 -7.88 -0.87 15.42
C CYS A 107 -6.43 -1.01 15.91
N PRO A 108 -5.58 -1.76 15.18
CA PRO A 108 -4.14 -1.72 15.41
C PRO A 108 -3.64 -0.28 15.45
N GLN A 109 -2.70 0.02 16.34
CA GLN A 109 -2.11 1.37 16.42
C GLN A 109 -1.22 1.67 15.21
N SER A 110 -0.68 0.63 14.60
CA SER A 110 0.12 0.69 13.40
C SER A 110 -0.24 -0.46 12.47
N ALA A 111 -0.38 -0.19 11.19
CA ALA A 111 -0.60 -1.20 10.17
C ALA A 111 0.39 -0.98 9.04
N LYS A 112 0.80 -2.05 8.36
CA LYS A 112 1.42 -1.89 7.04
C LYS A 112 0.32 -1.73 6.00
N GLN A 113 0.57 -0.81 5.06
CA GLN A 113 -0.24 -0.64 3.86
C GLN A 113 -0.33 -1.97 3.10
#